data_AF-A0A453SK55-F1
#
_entry.id   AF-A0A453SK55-F1
#
_cell.length_a   1.000
_cell.length_b   1.000
_cell.length_c   1.000
_cell.angle_alpha   90.00
_cell.angle_beta   90.00
_cell.angle_gamma   90.00
#
_symmetry.space_group_name_H-M   'P 1'
#
loop_
_entity.id
_entity.type
_entity.pdbx_description
1 polymer ?
#
loop_
_entity_poly.entity_id
_entity_poly.type
_entity_poly.pdbx_seq_one_letter_code
_entity_poly.pdbx_strand_id
1 'polypeptide(L)'
;MLKFLSRVVVEYNPLDPRKAAAVELLAQCNGRKAKDSNPTCSVELRRLPSPAAAEDPEAQPPPRVLVTYLNGAEEAFVAADGATAQGMRDQILARGRLLETEQLFREAGEKWPVVIPEEELGMSFPAKESRGEAPGFVIKAELFQSGVVN
;
A
#
# COMPACT_ATOMS: atom_id res chain seq x y z
N MET A 1 1.33 4.11 -9.97
CA MET A 1 0.41 3.87 -8.83
C MET A 1 -0.08 2.43 -8.85
N LEU A 2 -0.62 1.96 -9.97
CA LEU A 2 -1.19 0.61 -10.10
C LEU A 2 -0.15 -0.53 -10.27
N LYS A 3 1.15 -0.22 -10.32
CA LYS A 3 2.21 -1.21 -10.61
C LYS A 3 2.26 -2.40 -9.65
N PHE A 4 1.75 -2.26 -8.43
CA PHE A 4 1.73 -3.31 -7.41
C PHE A 4 0.36 -3.96 -7.23
N LEU A 5 -0.65 -3.50 -7.97
CA LEU A 5 -2.05 -3.84 -7.73
C LEU A 5 -2.61 -4.66 -8.89
N SER A 6 -3.34 -5.72 -8.58
CA SER A 6 -4.15 -6.48 -9.54
C SER A 6 -5.58 -5.93 -9.62
N ARG A 7 -6.12 -5.41 -8.51
CA ARG A 7 -7.49 -4.87 -8.44
C ARG A 7 -7.59 -3.71 -7.46
N VAL A 8 -8.43 -2.73 -7.78
CA VAL A 8 -8.83 -1.63 -6.91
C VAL A 8 -10.34 -1.48 -6.97
N VAL A 9 -11.01 -1.58 -5.83
CA VAL A 9 -12.44 -1.36 -5.69
C VAL A 9 -12.66 -0.18 -4.75
N VAL A 10 -13.27 0.88 -5.27
CA VAL A 10 -13.61 2.06 -4.47
C VAL A 10 -15.08 1.99 -4.10
N GLU A 11 -15.38 1.95 -2.82
CA GLU A 11 -16.74 1.85 -2.27
C GLU A 11 -17.10 3.14 -1.55
N TYR A 12 -18.18 3.80 -1.97
CA TYR A 12 -18.70 4.96 -1.23
C TYR A 12 -20.19 5.18 -1.49
N ASN A 13 -20.88 5.76 -0.53
CA ASN A 13 -22.20 6.33 -0.75
C ASN A 13 -22.05 7.73 -1.38
N PRO A 14 -22.71 8.03 -2.53
CA PRO A 14 -22.63 9.34 -3.18
C PRO A 14 -23.00 10.53 -2.30
N LEU A 15 -23.80 10.31 -1.25
CA LEU A 15 -24.21 11.33 -0.29
C LEU A 15 -23.24 11.48 0.89
N ASP A 16 -22.24 10.60 1.02
CA ASP A 16 -21.25 10.69 2.11
C ASP A 16 -20.31 11.89 1.87
N PRO A 17 -20.18 12.82 2.82
CA PRO A 17 -19.28 13.97 2.70
C PRO A 17 -17.79 13.56 2.69
N ARG A 18 -17.42 12.41 3.28
CA ARG A 18 -16.04 11.92 3.40
C ARG A 18 -15.52 11.27 2.11
N LYS A 19 -16.38 11.08 1.10
CA LYS A 19 -16.02 10.39 -0.15
C LYS A 19 -14.93 11.07 -0.97
N ALA A 20 -14.61 12.34 -0.70
CA ALA A 20 -13.71 13.15 -1.52
C ALA A 20 -12.37 12.45 -1.79
N ALA A 21 -11.73 11.93 -0.74
CA ALA A 21 -10.44 11.22 -0.86
C ALA A 21 -10.56 9.94 -1.71
N ALA A 22 -11.60 9.14 -1.48
CA ALA A 22 -11.84 7.89 -2.21
C ALA A 22 -12.13 8.17 -3.71
N VAL A 23 -12.92 9.19 -4.01
CA VAL A 23 -13.26 9.61 -5.37
C VAL A 23 -12.04 10.17 -6.11
N GLU A 24 -11.23 10.98 -5.44
CA GLU A 24 -10.00 11.51 -6.03
C GLU A 24 -8.99 10.38 -6.29
N LEU A 25 -8.86 9.42 -5.37
CA LEU A 25 -8.04 8.24 -5.58
C LEU A 25 -8.51 7.42 -6.79
N LEU A 26 -9.82 7.22 -6.93
CA LEU A 26 -10.42 6.56 -8.10
C LEU A 26 -10.05 7.27 -9.41
N ALA A 27 -10.07 8.60 -9.42
CA ALA A 27 -9.68 9.40 -10.58
C ALA A 27 -8.19 9.25 -10.89
N GLN A 28 -7.33 9.22 -9.86
CA GLN A 28 -5.89 8.96 -10.02
C GLN A 28 -5.62 7.57 -10.61
N CYS A 29 -6.32 6.53 -10.13
CA CYS A 29 -6.24 5.18 -10.68
C CYS A 29 -6.71 5.11 -12.14
N ASN A 30 -7.71 5.90 -12.51
CA ASN A 30 -8.21 5.96 -13.88
C ASN A 30 -7.38 6.82 -14.84
N GLY A 31 -6.41 7.59 -14.33
CA GLY A 31 -5.54 8.44 -15.13
C GLY A 31 -4.65 7.63 -16.09
N ARG A 32 -4.35 8.21 -17.27
CA ARG A 32 -3.53 7.56 -18.31
C ARG A 32 -2.21 7.01 -17.77
N LYS A 33 -1.45 7.84 -17.06
CA LYS A 33 -0.18 7.46 -16.42
C LYS A 33 -0.30 6.25 -15.47
N ALA A 34 -1.43 6.12 -14.79
CA ALA A 34 -1.65 4.99 -13.88
C ALA A 34 -1.94 3.71 -14.67
N LYS A 35 -2.79 3.78 -15.69
CA LYS A 35 -3.09 2.66 -16.59
C LYS A 35 -1.88 2.22 -17.41
N ASP A 36 -1.05 3.17 -17.87
CA ASP A 36 0.20 2.86 -18.58
C ASP A 36 1.18 2.09 -17.68
N SER A 37 1.16 2.34 -16.35
CA SER A 37 2.01 1.62 -15.41
C SER A 37 1.56 0.18 -15.14
N ASN A 38 0.26 -0.11 -15.30
CA ASN A 38 -0.28 -1.46 -15.23
C ASN A 38 -1.66 -1.53 -15.92
N PRO A 39 -1.72 -1.95 -17.20
CA PRO A 39 -2.97 -2.03 -17.94
C PRO A 39 -3.85 -3.22 -17.52
N THR A 40 -3.30 -4.18 -16.78
CA THR A 40 -4.01 -5.38 -16.33
C THR A 40 -4.78 -5.16 -15.02
N CYS A 41 -4.52 -4.06 -14.32
CA CYS A 41 -5.16 -3.76 -13.05
C CYS A 41 -6.64 -3.39 -13.25
N SER A 42 -7.56 -4.14 -12.62
CA SER A 42 -8.99 -3.83 -12.65
C SER A 42 -9.31 -2.68 -11.68
N VAL A 43 -9.98 -1.64 -12.15
CA VAL A 43 -10.42 -0.49 -11.33
C VAL A 43 -11.94 -0.41 -11.36
N GLU A 44 -12.58 -0.61 -10.21
CA GLU A 44 -14.03 -0.69 -10.06
C GLU A 44 -14.55 0.35 -9.07
N LEU A 45 -15.78 0.81 -9.30
CA LEU A 45 -16.53 1.68 -8.40
C LEU A 45 -17.78 0.95 -7.93
N ARG A 46 -17.95 0.82 -6.62
CA ARG A 46 -19.17 0.31 -5.98
C ARG A 46 -19.87 1.43 -5.22
N ARG A 47 -21.08 1.76 -5.64
CA ARG A 47 -21.90 2.75 -4.92
C ARG A 47 -22.65 2.04 -3.80
N LEU A 48 -22.44 2.48 -2.57
CA LEU A 48 -23.18 1.95 -1.42
C LEU A 48 -24.57 2.61 -1.36
N PRO A 49 -25.62 1.86 -0.98
CA PRO A 49 -26.97 2.39 -0.90
C PRO A 49 -27.09 3.47 0.20
N SER A 50 -27.99 4.42 -0.03
CA SER A 50 -28.33 5.45 0.96
C SER A 50 -28.97 4.82 2.20
N PRO A 51 -28.74 5.35 3.42
CA PRO A 51 -29.27 4.82 4.67
C PRO A 51 -30.79 4.95 4.84
N ALA A 52 -31.56 5.30 3.80
CA ALA A 52 -33.02 5.34 3.86
C ALA A 52 -33.66 3.96 4.20
N ALA A 53 -32.87 2.89 4.26
CA ALA A 53 -33.25 1.55 4.70
C ALA A 53 -32.59 1.08 6.02
N ALA A 54 -31.80 1.93 6.68
CA ALA A 54 -31.15 1.61 7.95
C ALA A 54 -31.78 2.47 9.06
N GLU A 55 -32.23 1.82 10.14
CA GLU A 55 -32.92 2.48 11.26
C GLU A 55 -32.01 3.39 12.09
N ASP A 56 -30.70 3.43 11.78
CA ASP A 56 -29.70 4.23 12.49
C ASP A 56 -28.88 5.12 11.52
N PRO A 57 -28.98 6.47 11.62
CA PRO A 57 -28.24 7.43 10.80
C PRO A 57 -26.72 7.40 10.99
N GLU A 58 -26.22 6.87 12.13
CA GLU A 58 -24.78 6.76 12.44
C GLU A 58 -24.15 5.47 11.89
N ALA A 59 -24.96 4.50 11.46
CA ALA A 59 -24.49 3.21 10.96
C ALA A 59 -23.99 3.23 9.51
N GLN A 60 -23.92 4.41 8.85
CA GLN A 60 -23.46 4.48 7.47
C GLN A 60 -21.98 4.08 7.38
N PRO A 61 -21.64 3.02 6.62
CA PRO A 61 -20.25 2.60 6.48
C PRO A 61 -19.43 3.71 5.80
N PRO A 62 -18.23 4.04 6.33
CA PRO A 62 -17.38 5.06 5.73
C PRO A 62 -16.95 4.65 4.33
N PRO A 63 -16.53 5.59 3.47
CA PRO A 63 -15.94 5.25 2.18
C PRO A 63 -14.69 4.39 2.36
N ARG A 64 -14.52 3.38 1.50
CA ARG A 64 -13.40 2.43 1.58
C ARG A 64 -12.78 2.23 0.21
N VAL A 65 -11.48 1.97 0.20
CA VAL A 65 -10.74 1.54 -0.99
C VAL A 65 -10.15 0.18 -0.69
N LEU A 66 -10.68 -0.84 -1.36
CA LEU A 66 -10.14 -2.17 -1.32
C LEU A 66 -9.13 -2.30 -2.43
N VAL A 67 -7.93 -2.74 -2.09
CA VAL A 67 -6.87 -3.03 -3.05
C VAL A 67 -6.48 -4.49 -2.93
N THR A 68 -6.27 -5.11 -4.07
CA THR A 68 -5.65 -6.43 -4.18
C THR A 68 -4.30 -6.23 -4.82
N TYR A 69 -3.25 -6.67 -4.14
CA TYR A 69 -1.88 -6.64 -4.63
C TYR A 69 -1.63 -7.78 -5.62
N LEU A 70 -0.55 -7.70 -6.41
CA LEU A 70 -0.20 -8.72 -7.40
C LEU A 70 0.09 -10.09 -6.77
N ASN A 71 0.53 -10.13 -5.51
CA ASN A 71 0.73 -11.37 -4.76
C ASN A 71 -0.57 -11.96 -4.17
N GLY A 72 -1.72 -11.33 -4.42
CA GLY A 72 -3.02 -11.75 -3.88
C GLY A 72 -3.36 -11.22 -2.49
N ALA A 73 -2.47 -10.45 -1.84
CA ALA A 73 -2.81 -9.80 -0.57
C ALA A 73 -3.92 -8.76 -0.79
N GLU A 74 -4.92 -8.74 0.08
CA GLU A 74 -6.01 -7.77 0.04
C GLU A 74 -5.92 -6.84 1.25
N GLU A 75 -6.16 -5.54 1.02
CA GLU A 75 -6.15 -4.53 2.06
C GLU A 75 -7.25 -3.51 1.83
N ALA A 76 -7.85 -3.03 2.92
CA ALA A 76 -8.95 -2.08 2.88
C ALA A 76 -8.57 -0.78 3.59
N PHE A 77 -8.45 0.30 2.81
CA PHE A 77 -8.16 1.64 3.30
C PHE A 77 -9.46 2.39 3.54
N VAL A 78 -9.73 2.72 4.80
CA VAL A 78 -10.92 3.50 5.18
C VAL A 78 -10.60 4.99 5.04
N ALA A 79 -11.43 5.71 4.27
CA ALA A 79 -11.35 7.16 4.21
C ALA A 79 -12.03 7.75 5.44
N ALA A 80 -11.27 7.85 6.54
CA ALA A 80 -11.68 8.53 7.76
C ALA A 80 -11.75 10.05 7.56
N ASP A 81 -12.30 10.78 8.53
CA ASP A 81 -12.31 12.24 8.52
C ASP A 81 -10.89 12.80 8.42
N GLY A 82 -10.66 13.71 7.47
CA GLY A 82 -9.33 14.27 7.18
C GLY A 82 -8.43 13.36 6.34
N ALA A 83 -8.87 12.18 5.91
CA ALA A 83 -8.12 11.37 4.96
C ALA A 83 -7.93 12.12 3.64
N THR A 84 -6.75 11.98 3.04
CA THR A 84 -6.43 12.56 1.72
C THR A 84 -6.14 11.45 0.72
N ALA A 85 -6.44 11.70 -0.55
CA ALA A 85 -6.12 10.74 -1.61
C ALA A 85 -4.61 10.50 -1.75
N GLN A 86 -3.78 11.53 -1.51
CA GLN A 86 -2.32 11.36 -1.49
C GLN A 86 -1.88 10.47 -0.33
N GLY A 87 -2.38 10.69 0.89
CA GLY A 87 -2.03 9.85 2.04
C GLY A 87 -2.39 8.38 1.83
N MET A 88 -3.60 8.11 1.33
CA MET A 88 -4.03 6.75 1.00
C MET A 88 -3.17 6.13 -0.10
N ARG A 89 -2.84 6.90 -1.14
CA ARG A 89 -1.96 6.46 -2.21
C ARG A 89 -0.57 6.10 -1.69
N ASP A 90 0.00 6.92 -0.82
CA ASP A 90 1.33 6.70 -0.28
C ASP A 90 1.36 5.46 0.61
N GLN A 91 0.31 5.23 1.42
CA GLN A 91 0.14 3.98 2.17
C GLN A 91 0.09 2.76 1.24
N ILE A 92 -0.72 2.80 0.17
CA ILE A 92 -0.82 1.71 -0.80
C ILE A 92 0.54 1.43 -1.45
N LEU A 93 1.29 2.47 -1.82
CA LEU A 93 2.60 2.35 -2.43
C LEU A 93 3.66 1.83 -1.46
N ALA A 94 3.68 2.32 -0.21
CA ALA A 94 4.59 1.84 0.82
C ALA A 94 4.36 0.35 1.08
N ARG A 95 3.10 -0.06 1.23
CA ARG A 95 2.73 -1.46 1.38
C ARG A 95 3.10 -2.32 0.18
N GLY A 96 2.89 -1.82 -1.04
CA GLY A 96 3.29 -2.52 -2.27
C GLY A 96 4.79 -2.78 -2.35
N ARG A 97 5.63 -1.82 -1.94
CA ARG A 97 7.09 -2.00 -1.85
C ARG A 97 7.48 -3.06 -0.83
N LEU A 98 6.83 -3.09 0.33
CA LEU A 98 7.10 -4.11 1.35
C LEU A 98 6.81 -5.52 0.84
N LEU A 99 5.69 -5.70 0.14
CA LEU A 99 5.31 -7.00 -0.44
C LEU A 99 6.23 -7.42 -1.59
N GLU A 100 6.69 -6.47 -2.41
CA GLU A 100 7.70 -6.72 -3.46
C GLU A 100 9.03 -7.18 -2.83
N THR A 101 9.50 -6.50 -1.79
CA THR A 101 10.73 -6.88 -1.08
C THR A 101 10.58 -8.24 -0.41
N GLU A 102 9.46 -8.51 0.28
CA GLU A 102 9.17 -9.83 0.84
C GLU A 102 9.28 -10.94 -0.21
N GLN A 103 8.72 -10.71 -1.39
CA GLN A 103 8.77 -11.66 -2.49
C GLN A 103 10.21 -11.92 -2.96
N LEU A 104 11.05 -10.88 -3.06
CA LEU A 104 12.48 -11.02 -3.38
C LEU A 104 13.24 -11.88 -2.36
N PHE A 105 12.98 -11.69 -1.05
CA PHE A 105 13.60 -12.51 -0.01
C PHE A 105 13.14 -13.97 -0.10
N ARG A 106 11.84 -14.20 -0.29
CA ARG A 106 11.30 -15.56 -0.46
C ARG A 106 11.88 -16.26 -1.69
N GLU A 107 12.06 -15.55 -2.81
CA GLU A 107 12.67 -16.10 -4.03
C GLU A 107 14.15 -16.42 -3.86
N ALA A 108 14.87 -15.64 -3.06
CA ALA A 108 16.25 -15.93 -2.66
C ALA A 108 16.37 -17.09 -1.65
N GLY A 109 15.25 -17.62 -1.15
CA GLY A 109 15.23 -18.64 -0.10
C GLY A 109 15.56 -18.11 1.29
N GLU A 110 15.54 -16.79 1.47
CA GLU A 110 15.88 -16.11 2.72
C GLU A 110 14.63 -15.91 3.59
N LYS A 111 14.84 -15.90 4.91
CA LYS A 111 13.74 -15.68 5.88
C LYS A 111 13.25 -14.23 5.85
N TRP A 112 11.93 -14.06 5.91
CA TRP A 112 11.25 -12.77 6.03
C TRP A 112 10.30 -12.77 7.24
N PRO A 113 10.24 -11.70 8.06
CA PRO A 113 11.11 -10.53 8.03
C PRO A 113 12.56 -10.90 8.41
N VAL A 114 13.52 -10.13 7.90
CA VAL A 114 14.92 -10.29 8.30
C VAL A 114 14.99 -9.94 9.79
N VAL A 115 15.39 -10.88 10.63
CA VAL A 115 15.72 -10.61 12.04
C VAL A 115 17.23 -10.42 12.09
N ILE A 116 17.68 -9.21 12.41
CA ILE A 116 19.09 -8.92 12.65
C ILE A 116 19.40 -9.35 14.11
N PRO A 117 20.34 -10.27 14.34
CA PRO A 117 20.74 -10.63 15.71
C PRO A 117 21.28 -9.41 16.46
N GLU A 118 21.01 -9.31 17.78
CA GLU A 118 21.50 -8.19 18.60
C GLU A 118 23.03 -8.07 18.58
N GLU A 119 23.74 -9.18 18.36
CA GLU A 119 25.20 -9.20 18.22
C GLU A 119 25.69 -8.48 16.95
N GLU A 120 24.88 -8.42 15.89
CA GLU A 120 25.20 -7.69 14.65
C GLU A 120 24.90 -6.18 14.77
N LEU A 121 23.97 -5.78 15.65
CA LEU A 121 23.61 -4.36 15.88
C LEU A 121 24.75 -3.58 16.57
N GLY A 122 25.61 -4.27 17.33
CA GLY A 122 26.77 -3.68 18.01
C GLY A 122 28.06 -3.62 17.17
N MET A 123 28.05 -4.17 15.95
CA MET A 123 29.24 -4.17 15.10
C MET A 123 29.41 -2.81 14.42
N SER A 124 30.47 -2.09 14.78
CA SER A 124 30.93 -0.92 14.02
C SER A 124 31.47 -1.41 12.67
N PHE A 125 30.67 -1.26 11.61
CA PHE A 125 31.11 -1.56 10.26
C PHE A 125 32.00 -0.42 9.78
N PRO A 126 33.28 -0.67 9.44
CA PRO A 126 34.12 0.37 8.86
C PRO A 126 33.46 0.80 7.54
N ALA A 127 33.10 2.07 7.45
CA ALA A 127 32.65 2.68 6.21
C ALA A 127 33.80 2.56 5.19
N LYS A 128 33.78 1.48 4.41
CA LYS A 128 34.72 1.30 3.30
C LYS A 128 34.26 2.18 2.16
N GLU A 129 34.93 3.32 2.07
CA GLU A 129 34.86 4.21 0.93
C GLU A 129 35.15 3.43 -0.36
N SER A 130 34.20 3.55 -1.28
CA SER A 130 34.27 3.28 -2.72
C SER A 130 34.16 1.84 -3.24
N ARG A 131 33.24 1.74 -4.21
CA ARG A 131 33.30 0.92 -5.43
C ARG A 131 32.77 -0.52 -5.33
N GLY A 132 31.44 -0.63 -5.48
CA GLY A 132 30.72 -1.88 -5.70
C GLY A 132 29.55 -2.02 -4.74
N GLU A 133 28.45 -1.36 -5.08
CA GLU A 133 27.19 -1.33 -4.32
C GLU A 133 26.62 -2.76 -4.20
N ALA A 134 26.85 -3.40 -3.05
CA ALA A 134 26.30 -4.73 -2.79
C ALA A 134 24.80 -4.57 -2.51
N PRO A 135 23.90 -5.11 -3.36
CA PRO A 135 22.46 -4.85 -3.26
C PRO A 135 21.88 -5.27 -1.91
N GLY A 136 22.44 -6.28 -1.25
CA GLY A 136 21.99 -6.75 0.05
C GLY A 136 22.14 -5.73 1.20
N PHE A 137 23.07 -4.78 1.11
CA PHE A 137 23.32 -3.81 2.19
C PHE A 137 22.32 -2.65 2.17
N VAL A 138 21.97 -2.16 0.97
CA VAL A 138 20.94 -1.12 0.78
C VAL A 138 19.58 -1.64 1.24
N ILE A 139 19.27 -2.89 0.89
CA ILE A 139 18.02 -3.54 1.27
C ILE A 139 17.91 -3.67 2.80
N LYS A 140 18.98 -4.08 3.51
CA LYS A 140 18.95 -4.17 4.99
C LYS A 140 18.73 -2.81 5.66
N ALA A 141 19.35 -1.73 5.17
CA ALA A 141 19.19 -0.39 5.74
C ALA A 141 17.79 0.20 5.50
N GLU A 142 17.22 0.01 4.30
CA GLU A 142 15.85 0.46 4.00
C GLU A 142 14.80 -0.31 4.80
N LEU A 143 15.01 -1.61 5.04
CA LEU A 143 14.12 -2.41 5.89
C LEU A 143 14.14 -1.95 7.34
N PHE A 144 15.32 -1.62 7.89
CA PHE A 144 15.48 -1.11 9.25
C PHE A 144 14.77 0.24 9.43
N GLN A 145 14.91 1.15 8.46
CA GLN A 145 14.21 2.44 8.47
C GLN A 145 12.69 2.32 8.29
N SER A 146 12.23 1.23 7.66
CA SER A 146 10.80 0.96 7.46
C SER A 146 10.13 0.24 8.64
N GLY A 147 10.87 -0.06 9.73
CA GLY A 147 10.35 -0.77 10.90
C GLY A 147 9.98 -2.24 10.65
N VAL A 148 10.48 -2.82 9.56
CA VAL A 148 10.24 -4.23 9.17
C VAL A 148 11.18 -5.18 9.91
N VAL A 149 12.28 -4.63 10.42
CA VAL A 149 13.29 -5.28 11.25
C VAL A 149 13.05 -4.75 12.67
N ASN A 150 12.90 -5.64 13.66
CA ASN A 150 13.01 -5.27 15.07
C ASN A 150 14.50 -5.25 15.47
#